data_AF-A0AAX2M8V1-F1
#
_entry.id   AF-A0AAX2M8V1-F1
#
_cell.length_a   1.000
_cell.length_b   1.000
_cell.length_c   1.000
_cell.angle_alpha   90.00
_cell.angle_beta   90.00
_cell.angle_gamma   90.00
#
_symmetry.space_group_name_H-M   'P 1'
#
loop_
_entity.id
_entity.type
_entity.pdbx_description
1 polymer ?
#
loop_
_entity_poly.entity_id
_entity_poly.type
_entity_poly.pdbx_seq_one_letter_code
_entity_poly.pdbx_strand_id
1 'polypeptide(L)'
;MRKLHHPPFNISALADEVENDGIAVIVSNTSHQRQAGQEVIEALSARAVTARSVEAGAPNFVHCIYNSDEMTSSEAQSIGQSLDIEDL
;
A
#
# COMPACT_ATOMS: atom_id res chain seq x y z
N MET A 1 -4.55 -9.79 -10.88
CA MET A 1 -4.21 -8.36 -11.06
C MET A 1 -4.30 -7.72 -9.69
N ARG A 2 -3.25 -6.98 -9.25
CA ARG A 2 -3.24 -6.29 -7.96
C ARG A 2 -4.20 -5.10 -8.01
N LYS A 3 -4.94 -4.85 -6.94
CA LYS A 3 -6.02 -3.88 -6.93
C LYS A 3 -5.50 -2.54 -6.43
N LEU A 4 -5.81 -1.47 -7.18
CA LEU A 4 -5.57 -0.11 -6.75
C LEU A 4 -6.76 0.38 -5.92
N HIS A 5 -6.50 0.89 -4.72
CA HIS A 5 -7.56 1.37 -3.82
C HIS A 5 -7.61 2.89 -3.80
N HIS A 6 -8.83 3.42 -3.81
CA HIS A 6 -9.13 4.84 -3.69
C HIS A 6 -9.96 5.10 -2.42
N PRO A 7 -9.95 6.34 -1.90
CA PRO A 7 -10.80 6.70 -0.77
C PRO A 7 -12.29 6.47 -1.05
N PRO A 8 -13.09 6.11 -0.03
CA PRO A 8 -12.68 5.89 1.36
C PRO A 8 -11.96 4.55 1.57
N PHE A 9 -10.90 4.55 2.39
CA PHE A 9 -10.12 3.34 2.66
C PHE A 9 -10.72 2.51 3.79
N ASN A 10 -10.78 1.20 3.60
CA ASN A 10 -11.10 0.25 4.66
C ASN A 10 -9.81 -0.36 5.21
N ILE A 11 -9.36 0.15 6.36
CA ILE A 11 -8.07 -0.21 6.96
C ILE A 11 -7.96 -1.71 7.24
N SER A 12 -9.02 -2.33 7.77
CA SER A 12 -9.01 -3.77 8.05
C SER A 12 -8.91 -4.60 6.78
N ALA A 13 -9.64 -4.25 5.73
CA ALA A 13 -9.57 -4.96 4.45
C ALA A 13 -8.19 -4.82 3.77
N LEU A 14 -7.57 -3.64 3.87
CA LEU A 14 -6.22 -3.41 3.35
C LEU A 14 -5.16 -4.19 4.14
N ALA A 15 -5.31 -4.29 5.46
CA ALA A 15 -4.42 -5.13 6.28
C ALA A 15 -4.59 -6.62 5.91
N ASP A 16 -5.83 -7.09 5.74
CA ASP A 16 -6.09 -8.46 5.30
C ASP A 16 -5.48 -8.74 3.91
N GLU A 17 -5.49 -7.76 3.00
CA GLU A 17 -4.84 -7.89 1.69
C GLU A 17 -3.32 -8.01 1.81
N VAL A 18 -2.67 -7.21 2.67
CA VAL A 18 -1.22 -7.34 2.91
C VAL A 18 -0.88 -8.70 3.52
N GLU A 19 -1.71 -9.24 4.41
CA GLU A 19 -1.50 -10.57 5.00
C GLU A 19 -1.67 -11.72 4.02
N ASN A 20 -2.63 -11.62 3.09
CA ASN A 20 -2.93 -12.70 2.16
C ASN A 20 -2.07 -12.62 0.89
N ASP A 21 -1.84 -11.41 0.37
CA ASP A 21 -1.22 -11.17 -0.94
C ASP A 21 0.17 -10.53 -0.83
N GLY A 22 0.63 -10.23 0.39
CA GLY A 22 1.94 -9.63 0.68
C GLY A 22 2.02 -8.12 0.43
N ILE A 23 1.00 -7.52 -0.18
CA ILE A 23 0.97 -6.10 -0.56
C ILE A 23 -0.45 -5.57 -0.76
N ALA A 24 -0.70 -4.33 -0.36
CA ALA A 24 -1.86 -3.53 -0.72
C ALA A 24 -1.39 -2.20 -1.33
N VAL A 25 -2.15 -1.69 -2.30
CA VAL A 25 -1.78 -0.47 -3.04
C VAL A 25 -2.88 0.58 -2.92
N ILE A 26 -2.55 1.76 -2.38
CA ILE A 26 -3.50 2.86 -2.19
C ILE A 26 -3.06 4.11 -2.95
N VAL A 27 -4.02 4.85 -3.52
CA VAL A 27 -3.75 6.16 -4.16
C VAL A 27 -3.97 7.28 -3.16
N SER A 28 -2.91 8.05 -2.90
CA SER A 28 -2.96 9.15 -1.94
C SER A 28 -2.56 10.47 -2.63
N ASN A 29 -3.53 11.37 -2.75
CA ASN A 29 -3.37 12.69 -3.34
C ASN A 29 -3.27 13.79 -2.26
N THR A 30 -3.51 13.44 -0.99
CA THR A 30 -3.54 14.38 0.15
C THR A 30 -2.86 13.81 1.39
N SER A 31 -2.42 14.67 2.31
CA SER A 31 -1.82 14.27 3.59
C SER A 31 -2.71 13.36 4.43
N HIS A 32 -4.03 13.56 4.41
CA HIS A 32 -5.00 12.70 5.10
C HIS A 32 -5.04 11.27 4.54
N GLN A 33 -4.80 11.11 3.24
CA GLN A 33 -4.77 9.79 2.61
C GLN A 33 -3.46 9.05 2.89
N ARG A 34 -2.36 9.77 3.13
CA ARG A 34 -1.11 9.17 3.64
C ARG A 34 -1.28 8.58 5.05
N GLN A 35 -2.11 9.22 5.88
CA GLN A 35 -2.43 8.71 7.21
C GLN A 35 -3.07 7.32 7.16
N ALA A 36 -3.88 7.02 6.13
CA ALA A 36 -4.46 5.69 5.96
C ALA A 36 -3.39 4.60 5.79
N GLY A 37 -2.28 4.88 5.09
CA GLY A 37 -1.17 3.92 4.99
C GLY A 37 -0.51 3.63 6.33
N GLN A 38 -0.39 4.64 7.19
CA GLN A 38 0.11 4.48 8.55
C GLN A 38 -0.87 3.68 9.43
N GLU A 39 -2.17 3.94 9.33
CA GLU A 39 -3.22 3.21 10.04
C GLU A 39 -3.23 1.71 9.65
N VAL A 40 -2.99 1.39 8.37
CA VAL A 40 -2.83 0.00 7.92
C VAL A 40 -1.59 -0.66 8.51
N ILE A 41 -0.44 0.04 8.55
CA ILE A 41 0.79 -0.46 9.18
C ILE A 41 0.57 -0.73 10.67
N GLU A 42 -0.14 0.14 11.37
CA GLU A 42 -0.48 -0.04 12.79
C GLU A 42 -1.39 -1.24 13.01
N ALA A 43 -2.40 -1.43 12.14
CA ALA A 43 -3.27 -2.60 12.17
C ALA A 43 -2.51 -3.91 11.94
N LEU A 44 -1.55 -3.92 11.01
CA LEU A 44 -0.68 -5.07 10.72
C LEU A 44 0.29 -5.36 11.87
N SER A 45 0.85 -4.32 12.48
CA SER A 45 1.72 -4.45 13.67
C SER A 45 0.99 -5.11 14.84
N ALA A 46 -0.28 -4.75 15.07
CA ALA A 46 -1.12 -5.40 16.08
C ALA A 46 -1.36 -6.90 15.84
N ARG A 47 -1.13 -7.35 14.60
CA ARG A 47 -1.25 -8.76 14.16
C ARG A 47 0.11 -9.45 14.00
N ALA A 48 1.19 -8.81 14.48
CA ALA A 48 2.57 -9.28 14.38
C ALA A 48 3.12 -9.42 12.94
N VAL A 49 2.59 -8.62 12.01
CA VAL A 49 3.09 -8.53 10.62
C VAL A 49 3.99 -7.30 10.48
N THR A 50 5.22 -7.51 10.00
CA THR A 50 6.20 -6.43 9.81
C THR A 50 5.94 -5.71 8.49
N ALA A 51 5.05 -4.72 8.50
CA ALA A 51 4.70 -3.97 7.31
C ALA A 51 5.54 -2.70 7.11
N ARG A 52 5.80 -2.34 5.86
CA ARG A 52 6.41 -1.07 5.45
C ARG A 52 5.61 -0.44 4.32
N SER A 53 5.80 0.85 4.09
CA SER A 53 5.27 1.53 2.92
C SER A 53 6.37 2.14 2.07
N VAL A 54 6.13 2.20 0.76
CA VAL A 54 6.95 2.96 -0.20
C VAL A 54 6.03 3.72 -1.15
N GLU A 55 6.43 4.95 -1.48
CA GLU A 55 5.75 5.77 -2.48
C GLU A 55 6.34 5.47 -3.87
N ALA A 56 5.45 5.21 -4.82
CA ALA A 56 5.73 5.07 -6.24
C ALA A 56 4.90 6.10 -7.02
N GLY A 57 5.49 6.66 -8.08
CA GLY A 57 4.79 7.59 -8.97
C GLY A 57 4.68 9.03 -8.44
N ALA A 58 4.68 9.97 -9.37
CA ALA A 58 4.28 11.37 -9.18
C ALA A 58 3.56 11.78 -10.48
N PRO A 59 2.42 12.50 -10.42
CA PRO A 59 1.93 13.34 -9.33
C PRO A 59 0.92 12.68 -8.36
N ASN A 60 0.38 11.50 -8.71
CA ASN A 60 -0.47 10.72 -7.81
C ASN A 60 0.45 9.83 -6.97
N PHE A 61 0.56 10.06 -5.66
CA PHE A 61 1.44 9.24 -4.83
C PHE A 61 0.77 7.88 -4.64
N VAL A 62 1.25 6.86 -5.36
CA VAL A 62 0.81 5.48 -5.17
C VAL A 62 1.60 4.91 -4.00
N HIS A 63 0.92 4.65 -2.88
CA HIS A 63 1.54 4.04 -1.72
C HIS A 63 1.36 2.53 -1.76
N CYS A 64 2.48 1.83 -1.79
CA CYS A 64 2.53 0.39 -1.68
C CYS A 64 2.84 0.02 -0.23
N ILE A 65 1.91 -0.63 0.45
CA ILE A 65 2.06 -1.15 1.81
C ILE A 65 2.31 -2.64 1.68
N TYR A 66 3.41 -3.15 2.21
CA TYR A 66 3.85 -4.53 1.97
C TYR A 66 4.43 -5.17 3.23
N ASN A 67 4.31 -6.50 3.31
CA ASN A 67 4.99 -7.29 4.32
C ASN A 67 6.50 -7.35 4.00
N SER A 68 7.33 -6.74 4.84
CA SER A 68 8.78 -6.65 4.60
C SER A 68 9.54 -7.96 4.86
N ASP A 69 8.87 -8.96 5.45
CA ASP A 69 9.41 -10.31 5.59
C ASP A 69 9.25 -11.13 4.28
N GLU A 70 8.34 -10.71 3.39
CA GLU A 70 8.01 -11.41 2.15
C GLU A 70 8.43 -10.65 0.88
N MET A 71 8.54 -9.32 0.96
CA MET A 71 8.78 -8.47 -0.19
C MET A 71 9.78 -7.35 0.11
N THR A 72 10.61 -7.03 -0.88
CA THR A 72 11.55 -5.91 -0.81
C THR A 72 10.91 -4.57 -1.20
N SER A 73 11.50 -3.47 -0.75
CA SER A 73 11.06 -2.12 -1.14
C SER A 73 11.13 -1.88 -2.65
N SER A 74 12.11 -2.46 -3.34
CA SER A 74 12.26 -2.35 -4.80
C SER A 74 11.15 -3.08 -5.57
N GLU A 75 10.73 -4.25 -5.09
CA GLU A 75 9.62 -4.98 -5.70
C GLU A 75 8.31 -4.21 -5.51
N ALA A 76 8.02 -3.77 -4.28
CA ALA A 76 6.86 -2.93 -3.97
C ALA A 76 6.81 -1.66 -4.84
N GLN A 77 7.95 -0.98 -5.01
CA GLN A 77 8.02 0.22 -5.84
C GLN A 77 7.78 -0.08 -7.33
N SER A 78 8.36 -1.17 -7.85
CA SER A 78 8.16 -1.60 -9.26
C SER A 78 6.67 -1.88 -9.53
N ILE A 79 5.99 -2.51 -8.57
CA ILE A 79 4.55 -2.78 -8.64
C ILE A 79 3.76 -1.47 -8.69
N GLY A 80 4.04 -0.54 -7.76
CA GLY A 80 3.36 0.76 -7.75
C GLY A 80 3.58 1.54 -9.04
N GLN A 81 4.79 1.51 -9.61
CA GLN A 81 5.10 2.16 -10.90
C GLN A 81 4.34 1.52 -12.07
N SER A 82 4.17 0.19 -12.07
CA SER A 82 3.43 -0.49 -13.13
C SER A 82 1.94 -0.12 -13.14
N LEU A 83 1.37 0.14 -11.95
CA LEU A 83 -0.03 0.51 -11.77
C LEU A 83 -0.27 2.01 -12.05
N ASP A 84 0.70 2.88 -11.77
CA ASP A 84 0.63 4.32 -12.09
C ASP A 84 0.52 4.57 -13.62
N ILE A 85 1.02 3.65 -14.44
CA ILE A 85 0.97 3.73 -15.91
C ILE A 85 -0.37 3.24 -16.47
N GLU A 86 -1.13 2.42 -15.73
CA GLU A 86 -2.39 1.83 -16.20
C GLU A 86 -3.62 2.73 -15.98
N ASP A 87 -3.53 3.80 -15.19
CA ASP A 87 -4.66 4.65 -14.77
C ASP A 87 -4.52 6.15 -15.14
N LEU A 88 -3.63 6.49 -16.09
CA LEU A 88 -3.49 7.83 -16.69
C LEU A 88 -4.04 7.90 -18.13
#